data_AF-A0AA40AGF1-F1
#
_entry.id   AF-A0AA40AGF1-F1
#
_cell.length_a   1.000
_cell.length_b   1.000
_cell.length_c   1.000
_cell.angle_alpha   90.00
_cell.angle_beta   90.00
_cell.angle_gamma   90.00
#
_symmetry.space_group_name_H-M   'P 1'
#
loop_
_entity.id
_entity.type
_entity.pdbx_description
1 polymer ?
#
loop_
_entity_poly.entity_id
_entity_poly.type
_entity_poly.pdbx_seq_one_letter_code
_entity_poly.pdbx_strand_id
1 'polypeptide(L)'
;MVDYPAVLVGLDFLADAKPHHRRRIIKQAIGQLPELTRESVYGLSRGDGTYEVDSILGANSNSVTLADGELHVGVFPKVARINHSCRPNAYYRFSQRRLAIEMVAYVPIEAGQEILISYIPLHLKHGERRKYLKDNWGFECRCSLCHAPESEISESEGRRRQVNEMKQTLQDARRDGYYKDAITIAGDLLQFAEWEGIPLLTPEYHDTLADLYLLKGDMANATTYARMALNGWVQFGSVDDDQLENSRRLLQGLVDAQS
;
A
#
# COMPACT_ATOMS: atom_id res chain seq x y z
N MET A 1 1.95 3.83 -14.07
CA MET A 1 0.74 4.63 -14.46
C MET A 1 0.57 5.74 -13.42
N VAL A 2 0.09 6.93 -13.80
CA VAL A 2 -0.17 8.04 -12.86
C VAL A 2 -1.62 8.52 -13.02
N ASP A 3 -2.28 8.81 -11.91
CA ASP A 3 -3.65 9.31 -11.86
C ASP A 3 -3.82 10.45 -10.86
N TYR A 4 -4.77 11.34 -11.14
CA TYR A 4 -5.02 12.54 -10.37
C TYR A 4 -6.45 12.52 -9.81
N PRO A 5 -6.71 13.11 -8.63
CA PRO A 5 -8.02 13.08 -8.04
C PRO A 5 -8.98 13.94 -8.87
N ALA A 6 -10.07 13.35 -9.34
CA ALA A 6 -11.18 14.11 -9.93
C ALA A 6 -12.03 14.77 -8.84
N VAL A 7 -12.10 14.15 -7.68
CA VAL A 7 -12.76 14.67 -6.48
C VAL A 7 -11.85 14.39 -5.30
N LEU A 8 -11.70 15.36 -4.40
CA LEU A 8 -10.95 15.24 -3.16
C LEU A 8 -11.78 15.87 -2.04
N VAL A 9 -12.03 15.12 -0.97
CA VAL A 9 -12.94 15.53 0.10
C VAL A 9 -12.26 15.31 1.44
N GLY A 10 -12.23 16.34 2.29
CA GLY A 10 -11.73 16.22 3.66
C GLY A 10 -12.58 15.26 4.49
N LEU A 11 -11.94 14.45 5.33
CA LEU A 11 -12.63 13.44 6.14
C LEU A 11 -13.58 14.09 7.16
N ASP A 12 -13.18 15.24 7.74
CA ASP A 12 -14.00 16.00 8.69
C ASP A 12 -15.31 16.47 8.05
N PHE A 13 -15.27 16.94 6.79
CA PHE A 13 -16.48 17.28 6.06
C PHE A 13 -17.42 16.08 5.91
N LEU A 14 -16.89 14.88 5.64
CA LEU A 14 -17.72 13.68 5.52
C LEU A 14 -18.32 13.22 6.86
N ALA A 15 -17.62 13.48 7.97
CA ALA A 15 -18.07 13.18 9.32
C ALA A 15 -19.14 14.17 9.81
N ASP A 16 -18.91 15.47 9.60
CA ASP A 16 -19.72 16.54 10.20
C ASP A 16 -20.95 16.91 9.35
N ALA A 17 -20.86 16.81 8.03
CA ALA A 17 -21.95 17.23 7.15
C ALA A 17 -23.09 16.21 7.14
N LYS A 18 -24.34 16.70 7.25
CA LYS A 18 -25.55 15.87 7.12
C LYS A 18 -25.52 15.09 5.78
N PRO A 19 -25.98 13.81 5.74
CA PRO A 19 -25.87 12.97 4.55
C PRO A 19 -26.42 13.57 3.24
N HIS A 20 -27.52 14.31 3.29
CA HIS A 20 -28.09 14.97 2.10
C HIS A 20 -27.29 16.21 1.68
N HIS A 21 -26.68 16.93 2.62
CA HIS A 21 -25.80 18.06 2.32
C HIS A 21 -24.52 17.60 1.62
N ARG A 22 -23.84 16.58 2.15
CA ARG A 22 -22.63 16.03 1.51
C ARG A 22 -22.93 15.54 0.08
N ARG A 23 -24.03 14.80 -0.12
CA ARG A 23 -24.43 14.31 -1.45
C ARG A 23 -24.66 15.46 -2.43
N ARG A 24 -25.37 16.51 -2.00
CA ARG A 24 -25.65 17.67 -2.84
C ARG A 24 -24.38 18.41 -3.24
N ILE A 25 -23.50 18.68 -2.28
CA ILE A 25 -22.24 19.41 -2.51
C ILE A 25 -21.31 18.60 -3.43
N ILE A 26 -21.12 17.30 -3.16
CA ILE A 26 -20.27 16.44 -3.98
C ILE A 26 -20.85 16.28 -5.39
N LYS A 27 -22.17 16.11 -5.53
CA LYS A 27 -22.83 16.05 -6.85
C LYS A 27 -22.60 17.33 -7.65
N GLN A 28 -22.72 18.49 -7.00
CA GLN A 28 -22.44 19.78 -7.63
C GLN A 28 -20.97 19.89 -8.07
N ALA A 29 -20.02 19.48 -7.22
CA ALA A 29 -18.60 19.46 -7.55
C ALA A 29 -18.31 18.56 -8.78
N ILE A 30 -18.85 17.33 -8.81
CA ILE A 30 -18.72 16.44 -9.97
C ILE A 30 -19.36 17.07 -11.23
N GLY A 31 -20.50 17.74 -11.09
CA GLY A 31 -21.19 18.40 -12.20
C GLY A 31 -20.38 19.53 -12.85
N GLN A 32 -19.46 20.15 -12.09
CA GLN A 32 -18.56 21.22 -12.53
C GLN A 32 -17.25 20.73 -13.16
N LEU A 33 -17.00 19.42 -13.14
CA LEU A 33 -15.82 18.84 -13.80
C LEU A 33 -15.90 18.99 -15.33
N PRO A 34 -14.75 19.04 -16.03
CA PRO A 34 -14.71 18.92 -17.49
C PRO A 34 -15.45 17.66 -17.95
N GLU A 35 -16.08 17.72 -19.12
CA GLU A 35 -16.99 16.68 -19.63
C GLU A 35 -16.39 15.27 -19.56
N LEU A 36 -15.20 15.06 -20.10
CA LEU A 36 -14.51 13.77 -20.10
C LEU A 36 -14.18 13.26 -18.68
N THR A 37 -13.81 14.16 -17.76
CA THR A 37 -13.52 13.80 -16.36
C THR A 37 -14.81 13.43 -15.63
N ARG A 38 -15.87 14.21 -15.85
CA ARG A 38 -17.20 13.97 -15.29
C ARG A 38 -17.76 12.62 -15.74
N GLU A 39 -17.67 12.31 -17.02
CA GLU A 39 -18.06 11.00 -17.58
C GLU A 39 -17.25 9.86 -16.97
N SER A 40 -15.94 10.05 -16.82
CA SER A 40 -15.06 9.05 -16.20
C SER A 40 -15.45 8.75 -14.75
N VAL A 41 -15.84 9.78 -13.98
CA VAL A 41 -16.30 9.64 -12.58
C VAL A 41 -17.66 8.96 -12.52
N TYR A 42 -18.65 9.40 -13.31
CA TYR A 42 -19.97 8.78 -13.33
C TYR A 42 -19.93 7.33 -13.82
N GLY A 43 -19.03 7.02 -14.76
CA GLY A 43 -18.78 5.66 -15.24
C GLY A 43 -18.18 4.70 -14.21
N LEU A 44 -17.92 5.14 -12.97
CA LEU A 44 -17.55 4.29 -11.83
C LEU A 44 -18.76 3.83 -11.02
N SER A 45 -19.94 4.45 -11.18
CA SER A 45 -21.14 4.07 -10.45
C SER A 45 -21.56 2.65 -10.82
N ARG A 46 -21.83 1.83 -9.81
CA ARG A 46 -22.38 0.47 -9.97
C ARG A 46 -23.73 0.29 -9.25
N GLY A 47 -24.37 1.39 -8.84
CA GLY A 47 -25.64 1.38 -8.12
C GLY A 47 -26.87 1.51 -9.04
N ASP A 48 -28.05 1.42 -8.44
CA ASP A 48 -29.35 1.61 -9.10
C ASP A 48 -29.72 3.08 -9.39
N GLY A 49 -28.80 4.01 -9.11
CA GLY A 49 -28.98 5.46 -9.30
C GLY A 49 -29.58 6.21 -8.11
N THR A 50 -30.15 5.53 -7.11
CA THR A 50 -30.81 6.19 -5.95
C THR A 50 -29.82 7.04 -5.14
N TYR A 51 -28.59 6.54 -5.01
CA TYR A 51 -27.52 7.13 -4.21
C TYR A 51 -26.21 7.17 -5.00
N GLU A 52 -26.26 7.68 -6.23
CA GLU A 52 -25.15 7.68 -7.19
C GLU A 52 -23.81 8.18 -6.60
N VAL A 53 -23.81 9.33 -5.90
CA VAL A 53 -22.61 9.85 -5.23
C VAL A 53 -22.01 8.85 -4.24
N ASP A 54 -22.84 8.24 -3.40
CA ASP A 54 -22.37 7.26 -2.40
C ASP A 54 -21.87 5.99 -3.09
N SER A 55 -22.50 5.58 -4.20
CA SER A 55 -22.06 4.42 -4.98
C SER A 55 -20.70 4.65 -5.66
N ILE A 56 -20.41 5.88 -6.07
CA ILE A 56 -19.11 6.27 -6.62
C ILE A 56 -18.10 6.30 -5.48
N LEU A 57 -18.34 7.11 -4.44
CA LEU A 57 -17.34 7.31 -3.39
C LEU A 57 -17.07 6.03 -2.58
N GLY A 58 -18.10 5.24 -2.27
CA GLY A 58 -17.95 4.09 -1.38
C GLY A 58 -16.98 3.03 -1.89
N ALA A 59 -17.07 2.67 -3.17
CA ALA A 59 -16.26 1.59 -3.75
C ALA A 59 -15.00 2.08 -4.47
N ASN A 60 -14.90 3.37 -4.77
CA ASN A 60 -13.88 3.91 -5.70
C ASN A 60 -12.98 5.01 -5.10
N SER A 61 -13.10 5.28 -3.80
CA SER A 61 -12.25 6.28 -3.14
C SER A 61 -10.99 5.64 -2.53
N ASN A 62 -9.91 6.41 -2.50
CA ASN A 62 -8.69 6.10 -1.78
C ASN A 62 -8.49 7.13 -0.68
N SER A 63 -8.09 6.68 0.50
CA SER A 63 -7.67 7.59 1.57
C SER A 63 -6.28 8.13 1.25
N VAL A 64 -6.13 9.44 1.35
CA VAL A 64 -4.85 10.15 1.15
C VAL A 64 -4.63 11.12 2.29
N THR A 65 -3.37 11.34 2.64
CA THR A 65 -2.98 12.33 3.65
C THR A 65 -2.40 13.53 2.93
N LEU A 66 -2.90 14.72 3.23
CA LEU A 66 -2.45 15.99 2.65
C LEU A 66 -1.95 16.92 3.75
N ALA A 67 -1.03 17.84 3.39
CA ALA A 67 -0.55 18.92 4.26
C ALA A 67 -0.13 18.40 5.65
N ASP A 68 -0.55 19.09 6.73
CA ASP A 68 -0.21 18.86 8.14
C ASP A 68 -0.77 17.54 8.73
N GLY A 69 -0.91 16.49 7.92
CA GLY A 69 -1.43 15.18 8.33
C GLY A 69 -2.94 15.02 8.18
N GLU A 70 -3.61 15.90 7.44
CA GLU A 70 -5.06 15.86 7.28
C GLU A 70 -5.52 14.74 6.33
N LEU A 71 -6.46 13.92 6.81
CA LEU A 71 -7.02 12.81 6.05
C LEU A 71 -8.09 13.30 5.07
N HIS A 72 -7.96 12.83 3.84
CA HIS A 72 -8.88 13.08 2.75
C HIS A 72 -9.27 11.77 2.07
N VAL A 73 -10.40 11.76 1.39
CA VAL A 73 -10.75 10.71 0.43
C VAL A 73 -10.75 11.30 -0.98
N GLY A 74 -10.11 10.60 -1.90
CA GLY A 74 -10.00 11.01 -3.30
C GLY A 74 -10.56 9.96 -4.25
N VAL A 75 -11.26 10.42 -5.29
CA VAL A 75 -11.67 9.58 -6.42
C VAL A 75 -10.67 9.76 -7.55
N PHE A 76 -9.96 8.68 -7.88
CA PHE A 76 -8.92 8.62 -8.91
C PHE A 76 -9.45 7.71 -10.03
N PRO A 77 -10.03 8.26 -11.12
CA PRO A 77 -10.86 7.48 -12.03
C PRO A 77 -10.16 6.32 -12.76
N LYS A 78 -8.84 6.42 -13.01
CA LYS A 78 -8.07 5.32 -13.60
C LYS A 78 -7.70 4.29 -12.54
N VAL A 79 -7.28 4.72 -11.36
CA VAL A 79 -6.91 3.81 -10.25
C VAL A 79 -8.12 3.02 -9.75
N ALA A 80 -9.30 3.65 -9.67
CA ALA A 80 -10.55 3.03 -9.29
C ALA A 80 -10.99 1.87 -10.19
N ARG A 81 -10.39 1.73 -11.39
CA ARG A 81 -10.66 0.63 -12.32
C ARG A 81 -9.81 -0.62 -12.05
N ILE A 82 -8.76 -0.50 -11.22
CA ILE A 82 -7.79 -1.58 -10.99
C ILE A 82 -8.35 -2.56 -9.97
N ASN A 83 -8.48 -3.83 -10.35
CA ASN A 83 -9.10 -4.86 -9.52
C ASN A 83 -8.22 -5.34 -8.35
N HIS A 84 -8.86 -6.07 -7.44
CA HIS A 84 -8.21 -6.64 -6.27
C HIS A 84 -7.54 -8.00 -6.53
N SER A 85 -6.38 -8.23 -5.89
CA SER A 85 -5.84 -9.56 -5.60
C SER A 85 -5.21 -9.61 -4.20
N CYS A 86 -5.33 -10.74 -3.50
CA CYS A 86 -4.62 -10.98 -2.24
C CYS A 86 -3.13 -11.30 -2.44
N ARG A 87 -2.74 -11.60 -3.69
CA ARG A 87 -1.35 -11.63 -4.20
C ARG A 87 -1.27 -10.65 -5.38
N PRO A 88 -1.22 -9.35 -5.10
CA PRO A 88 -1.23 -8.32 -6.14
C PRO A 88 0.08 -8.30 -6.93
N ASN A 89 0.08 -7.71 -8.12
CA ASN A 89 1.28 -7.51 -8.95
C ASN A 89 1.68 -6.02 -9.07
N ALA A 90 0.88 -5.11 -8.51
CA ALA A 90 1.18 -3.70 -8.36
C ALA A 90 0.72 -3.17 -6.99
N TYR A 91 1.29 -2.05 -6.57
CA TYR A 91 0.72 -1.17 -5.54
C TYR A 91 0.57 0.24 -6.08
N TYR A 92 -0.13 1.04 -5.30
CA TYR A 92 -0.22 2.46 -5.51
C TYR A 92 0.53 3.19 -4.40
N ARG A 93 1.14 4.32 -4.75
CA ARG A 93 1.70 5.29 -3.80
C ARG A 93 1.11 6.66 -4.07
N PHE A 94 1.09 7.52 -3.06
CA PHE A 94 0.58 8.88 -3.18
C PHE A 94 1.73 9.89 -3.08
N SER A 95 1.89 10.73 -4.11
CA SER A 95 2.85 11.85 -4.10
C SER A 95 2.12 13.11 -3.67
N GLN A 96 2.42 13.60 -2.46
CA GLN A 96 1.81 14.82 -1.94
C GLN A 96 2.18 16.04 -2.80
N ARG A 97 3.44 16.16 -3.24
CA ARG A 97 3.91 17.30 -4.06
C ARG A 97 3.17 17.41 -5.39
N ARG A 98 2.80 16.28 -5.98
CA ARG A 98 2.09 16.22 -7.27
C ARG A 98 0.59 16.01 -7.14
N LEU A 99 0.09 15.80 -5.92
CA LEU A 99 -1.29 15.41 -5.63
C LEU A 99 -1.77 14.28 -6.54
N ALA A 100 -0.98 13.22 -6.64
CA ALA A 100 -1.19 12.14 -7.61
C ALA A 100 -0.97 10.77 -7.00
N ILE A 101 -1.75 9.79 -7.45
CA ILE A 101 -1.46 8.38 -7.22
C ILE A 101 -0.59 7.86 -8.37
N GLU A 102 0.46 7.12 -8.01
CA GLU A 102 1.29 6.40 -8.95
C GLU A 102 1.17 4.89 -8.72
N MET A 103 0.90 4.18 -9.81
CA MET A 103 0.92 2.74 -9.85
C MET A 103 2.31 2.25 -10.21
N VAL A 104 2.83 1.35 -9.36
CA VAL A 104 4.16 0.76 -9.49
C VAL A 104 4.01 -0.76 -9.44
N ALA A 105 4.63 -1.45 -10.39
CA ALA A 105 4.60 -2.91 -10.46
C ALA A 105 5.57 -3.51 -9.43
N TYR A 106 5.18 -4.62 -8.78
CA TYR A 106 6.08 -5.38 -7.90
C TYR A 106 6.95 -6.37 -8.66
N VAL A 107 6.43 -6.85 -9.77
CA VAL A 107 6.99 -7.93 -10.59
C VAL A 107 6.84 -7.54 -12.05
N PRO A 108 7.60 -8.15 -12.97
CA PRO A 108 7.32 -8.01 -14.39
C PRO A 108 5.86 -8.34 -14.69
N ILE A 109 5.19 -7.45 -15.45
CA ILE A 109 3.80 -7.62 -15.91
C ILE A 109 3.85 -7.72 -17.43
N GLU A 110 3.52 -8.89 -17.95
CA GLU A 110 3.52 -9.16 -19.39
C GLU A 110 2.34 -8.51 -20.09
N ALA A 111 2.46 -8.27 -21.40
CA ALA A 111 1.36 -7.72 -22.20
C ALA A 111 0.12 -8.61 -22.11
N GLY A 112 -1.03 -8.00 -21.78
CA GLY A 112 -2.30 -8.70 -21.58
C GLY A 112 -2.54 -9.26 -20.18
N GLN A 113 -1.55 -9.22 -19.28
CA GLN A 113 -1.78 -9.50 -17.86
C GLN A 113 -2.50 -8.35 -17.18
N GLU A 114 -3.47 -8.68 -16.32
CA GLU A 114 -4.22 -7.70 -15.55
C GLU A 114 -3.35 -7.09 -14.44
N ILE A 115 -3.46 -5.78 -14.25
CA ILE A 115 -2.84 -5.07 -13.12
C ILE A 115 -3.77 -5.20 -11.92
N LEU A 116 -3.25 -5.67 -10.78
CA LEU A 116 -4.01 -5.99 -9.58
C LEU A 116 -3.34 -5.40 -8.34
N ILE A 117 -4.13 -4.79 -7.46
CA ILE A 117 -3.69 -4.23 -6.16
C ILE A 117 -4.37 -4.94 -4.99
N SER A 118 -3.85 -4.76 -3.76
CA SER A 118 -4.60 -5.17 -2.57
C SER A 118 -5.50 -4.03 -2.11
N TYR A 119 -6.78 -4.31 -1.85
CA TYR A 119 -7.72 -3.37 -1.23
C TYR A 119 -7.70 -3.47 0.29
N ILE A 120 -7.05 -4.50 0.81
CA ILE A 120 -7.16 -4.94 2.20
C ILE A 120 -5.78 -5.16 2.81
N PRO A 121 -5.67 -5.07 4.14
CA PRO A 121 -4.46 -5.45 4.84
C PRO A 121 -4.08 -6.91 4.57
N LEU A 122 -2.78 -7.16 4.39
CA LEU A 122 -2.26 -8.46 3.99
C LEU A 122 -2.36 -9.52 5.10
N HIS A 123 -2.52 -9.12 6.36
CA HIS A 123 -2.54 -10.02 7.51
C HIS A 123 -3.89 -10.68 7.81
N LEU A 124 -4.95 -10.28 7.10
CA LEU A 124 -6.29 -10.85 7.31
C LEU A 124 -6.33 -12.33 6.90
N LYS A 125 -7.04 -13.16 7.67
CA LYS A 125 -7.30 -14.57 7.35
C LYS A 125 -8.22 -14.70 6.14
N HIS A 126 -8.16 -15.81 5.41
CA HIS A 126 -8.96 -16.11 4.21
C HIS A 126 -10.45 -15.83 4.41
N GLY A 127 -11.04 -16.33 5.49
CA GLY A 127 -12.45 -16.06 5.82
C GLY A 127 -12.73 -14.57 6.05
N GLU A 128 -11.83 -13.86 6.73
CA GLU A 128 -11.92 -12.42 6.99
C GLU A 128 -11.77 -11.61 5.69
N ARG A 129 -10.82 -11.98 4.82
CA ARG A 129 -10.62 -11.36 3.49
C ARG A 129 -11.89 -11.48 2.65
N ARG A 130 -12.45 -12.69 2.53
CA ARG A 130 -13.67 -12.94 1.74
C ARG A 130 -14.87 -12.19 2.30
N LYS A 131 -15.06 -12.21 3.62
CA LYS A 131 -16.14 -11.46 4.27
C LYS A 131 -15.98 -9.96 4.04
N TYR A 132 -14.79 -9.41 4.31
CA TYR A 132 -14.54 -7.98 4.18
C TYR A 132 -14.74 -7.48 2.74
N LEU A 133 -14.23 -8.21 1.74
CA LEU A 133 -14.40 -7.85 0.33
C LEU A 133 -15.87 -7.94 -0.11
N LYS A 134 -16.61 -8.95 0.37
CA LYS A 134 -18.04 -9.07 0.10
C LYS A 134 -18.85 -7.95 0.75
N ASP A 135 -18.54 -7.59 1.99
CA ASP A 135 -19.26 -6.56 2.74
C ASP A 135 -19.01 -5.15 2.18
N ASN A 136 -17.78 -4.87 1.70
CA ASN A 136 -17.39 -3.52 1.25
C ASN A 136 -17.49 -3.32 -0.28
N TRP A 137 -17.28 -4.36 -1.09
CA TRP A 137 -17.32 -4.27 -2.57
C TRP A 137 -18.29 -5.25 -3.24
N GLY A 138 -18.93 -6.15 -2.48
CA GLY A 138 -19.95 -7.05 -3.02
C GLY A 138 -19.43 -8.19 -3.90
N PHE A 139 -18.13 -8.49 -3.89
CA PHE A 139 -17.54 -9.57 -4.70
C PHE A 139 -16.82 -10.63 -3.87
N GLU A 140 -16.64 -11.80 -4.49
CA GLU A 140 -15.81 -12.88 -3.97
C GLU A 140 -14.47 -12.91 -4.69
N CYS A 141 -13.36 -12.78 -3.94
CA CYS A 141 -12.02 -12.76 -4.52
C CYS A 141 -11.65 -14.11 -5.14
N ARG A 142 -11.28 -14.07 -6.42
CA ARG A 142 -10.89 -15.27 -7.20
C ARG A 142 -9.39 -15.41 -7.45
N CYS A 143 -8.56 -14.71 -6.69
CA CYS A 143 -7.10 -14.75 -6.88
C CYS A 143 -6.52 -16.15 -6.58
N SER A 144 -5.29 -16.37 -7.03
CA SER A 144 -4.56 -17.64 -6.84
C SER A 144 -4.48 -18.06 -5.37
N LEU A 145 -4.38 -17.12 -4.43
CA LEU A 145 -4.38 -17.44 -3.00
C LEU A 145 -5.76 -17.84 -2.47
N CYS A 146 -6.84 -17.21 -2.94
CA CYS A 146 -8.19 -17.53 -2.43
C CYS A 146 -8.76 -18.83 -3.01
N HIS A 147 -8.26 -19.26 -4.16
CA HIS A 147 -8.61 -20.52 -4.84
C HIS A 147 -7.55 -21.62 -4.72
N ALA A 148 -6.49 -21.41 -3.93
CA ALA A 148 -5.49 -22.43 -3.66
C ALA A 148 -6.11 -23.61 -2.88
N PRO A 149 -5.46 -24.78 -2.86
CA PRO A 149 -5.83 -25.87 -1.95
C PRO A 149 -5.85 -25.41 -0.48
N GLU A 150 -6.71 -26.03 0.33
CA GLU A 150 -6.87 -25.69 1.75
C GLU A 150 -5.53 -25.73 2.52
N SER A 151 -4.64 -26.66 2.18
CA SER A 151 -3.30 -26.75 2.77
C SER A 151 -2.45 -25.51 2.50
N GLU A 152 -2.47 -24.99 1.27
CA GLU A 152 -1.71 -23.79 0.91
C GLU A 152 -2.32 -22.52 1.52
N ILE A 153 -3.65 -22.46 1.60
CA ILE A 153 -4.35 -21.38 2.29
C ILE A 153 -3.94 -21.37 3.76
N SER A 154 -4.01 -22.52 4.42
CA SER A 154 -3.65 -22.68 5.83
C SER A 154 -2.18 -22.34 6.10
N GLU A 155 -1.27 -22.76 5.22
CA GLU A 155 0.15 -22.42 5.30
C GLU A 155 0.37 -20.90 5.15
N SER A 156 -0.23 -20.27 4.14
CA SER A 156 -0.14 -18.82 3.94
C SER A 156 -0.73 -18.03 5.11
N GLU A 157 -1.84 -18.48 5.70
CA GLU A 157 -2.39 -17.88 6.92
C GLU A 157 -1.44 -18.04 8.12
N GLY A 158 -0.80 -19.20 8.26
CA GLY A 158 0.23 -19.43 9.27
C GLY A 158 1.37 -18.43 9.12
N ARG A 159 1.92 -18.30 7.91
CA ARG A 159 2.99 -17.33 7.60
C ARG A 159 2.57 -15.89 7.87
N ARG A 160 1.39 -15.46 7.37
CA ARG A 160 0.89 -14.09 7.56
C ARG A 160 0.63 -13.73 9.03
N ARG A 161 0.22 -14.70 9.84
CA ARG A 161 0.07 -14.53 11.29
C ARG A 161 1.43 -14.37 11.97
N GLN A 162 2.39 -15.22 11.63
CA GLN A 162 3.75 -15.15 12.14
C GLN A 162 4.40 -13.81 11.81
N VAL A 163 4.22 -13.29 10.59
CA VAL A 163 4.75 -11.96 10.19
C VAL A 163 4.28 -10.86 11.15
N ASN A 164 3.01 -10.83 11.54
CA ASN A 164 2.50 -9.81 12.46
C ASN A 164 3.13 -9.92 13.86
N GLU A 165 3.24 -11.14 14.40
CA GLU A 165 3.84 -11.41 15.71
C GLU A 165 5.35 -11.09 15.72
N MET A 166 6.03 -11.42 14.63
CA MET A 166 7.45 -11.16 14.44
C MET A 166 7.75 -9.68 14.27
N LYS A 167 6.87 -8.90 13.61
CA LYS A 167 7.02 -7.44 13.51
C LYS A 167 7.05 -6.79 14.89
N GLN A 168 6.18 -7.22 15.81
CA GLN A 168 6.17 -6.71 17.19
C GLN A 168 7.43 -7.14 17.94
N THR A 169 7.78 -8.43 17.88
CA THR A 169 8.97 -8.98 18.53
C THR A 169 10.26 -8.30 18.05
N LEU A 170 10.36 -8.00 16.75
CA LEU A 170 11.47 -7.26 16.15
C LEU A 170 11.62 -5.86 16.75
N GLN A 171 10.52 -5.13 16.90
CA GLN A 171 10.54 -3.79 17.49
C GLN A 171 11.01 -3.83 18.95
N ASP A 172 10.51 -4.79 19.72
CA ASP A 172 10.90 -4.99 21.12
C ASP A 172 12.38 -5.38 21.25
N ALA A 173 12.85 -6.35 20.44
CA ALA A 173 14.25 -6.76 20.43
C ALA A 173 15.20 -5.62 20.04
N ARG A 174 14.81 -4.79 19.05
CA ARG A 174 15.58 -3.59 18.66
C ARG A 174 15.66 -2.58 19.81
N ARG A 175 14.52 -2.28 20.46
CA ARG A 175 14.46 -1.32 21.57
C ARG A 175 15.33 -1.75 22.74
N ASP A 176 15.31 -3.05 23.05
CA ASP A 176 15.96 -3.59 24.24
C ASP A 176 17.43 -3.97 23.99
N GLY A 177 17.96 -3.71 22.78
CA GLY A 177 19.38 -3.91 22.44
C GLY A 177 19.75 -5.34 22.01
N TYR A 178 18.77 -6.22 21.83
CA TYR A 178 18.96 -7.60 21.37
C TYR A 178 19.15 -7.65 19.84
N TYR A 179 20.18 -6.95 19.32
CA TYR A 179 20.36 -6.77 17.88
C TYR A 179 20.58 -8.07 17.10
N LYS A 180 21.21 -9.09 17.70
CA LYS A 180 21.37 -10.39 17.04
C LYS A 180 20.04 -11.06 16.77
N ASP A 181 19.14 -11.06 17.75
CA ASP A 181 17.81 -11.65 17.62
C ASP A 181 16.96 -10.82 16.65
N ALA A 182 17.03 -9.49 16.76
CA ALA A 182 16.37 -8.59 15.83
C ALA A 182 16.81 -8.81 14.36
N ILE A 183 18.11 -9.04 14.11
CA ILE A 183 18.63 -9.34 12.76
C ILE A 183 18.04 -10.64 12.24
N THR A 184 18.03 -11.69 13.06
CA THR A 184 17.44 -12.99 12.69
C THR A 184 15.96 -12.82 12.33
N ILE A 185 15.19 -12.13 13.18
CA ILE A 185 13.76 -11.90 12.95
C ILE A 185 13.53 -11.08 11.67
N ALA A 186 14.34 -10.04 11.42
CA ALA A 186 14.23 -9.24 10.20
C ALA A 186 14.58 -10.03 8.94
N GLY A 187 15.56 -10.94 9.01
CA GLY A 187 15.90 -11.86 7.92
C GLY A 187 14.77 -12.84 7.61
N ASP A 188 14.15 -13.42 8.64
CA ASP A 188 12.99 -14.29 8.47
C ASP A 188 11.80 -13.53 7.85
N LEU A 189 11.53 -12.30 8.32
CA LEU A 189 10.50 -11.40 7.76
C LEU A 189 10.72 -11.10 6.27
N LEU A 190 11.97 -10.91 5.85
CA LEU A 190 12.33 -10.75 4.44
C LEU A 190 11.99 -12.01 3.63
N GLN A 191 12.31 -13.20 4.16
CA GLN A 191 11.98 -14.47 3.50
C GLN A 191 10.45 -14.69 3.38
N PHE A 192 9.67 -14.27 4.39
CA PHE A 192 8.22 -14.31 4.30
C PHE A 192 7.66 -13.42 3.17
N ALA A 193 8.25 -12.24 2.95
CA ALA A 193 7.84 -11.36 1.85
C ALA A 193 8.01 -12.05 0.48
N GLU A 194 9.09 -12.82 0.30
CA GLU A 194 9.32 -13.61 -0.92
C GLU A 194 8.29 -14.74 -1.06
N TRP A 195 8.07 -15.54 -0.02
CA TRP A 195 7.13 -16.67 -0.04
C TRP A 195 5.68 -16.25 -0.27
N GLU A 196 5.27 -15.13 0.30
CA GLU A 196 3.93 -14.60 0.11
C GLU A 196 3.75 -13.85 -1.22
N GLY A 197 4.84 -13.61 -1.95
CA GLY A 197 4.84 -12.87 -3.20
C GLY A 197 4.52 -11.39 -2.99
N ILE A 198 5.13 -10.77 -1.98
CA ILE A 198 4.91 -9.37 -1.59
C ILE A 198 6.25 -8.60 -1.55
N PRO A 199 6.89 -8.33 -2.70
CA PRO A 199 8.21 -7.67 -2.76
C PRO A 199 8.25 -6.26 -2.20
N LEU A 200 7.11 -5.56 -2.06
CA LEU A 200 7.06 -4.18 -1.56
C LEU A 200 7.57 -4.06 -0.12
N LEU A 201 7.51 -5.14 0.66
CA LEU A 201 8.02 -5.17 2.04
C LEU A 201 9.53 -5.39 2.09
N THR A 202 10.13 -5.89 1.00
CA THR A 202 11.56 -6.22 0.92
C THR A 202 12.47 -5.01 1.21
N PRO A 203 12.28 -3.81 0.62
CA PRO A 203 13.09 -2.64 0.96
C PRO A 203 12.94 -2.20 2.43
N GLU A 204 11.75 -2.28 3.01
CA GLU A 204 11.51 -1.96 4.43
C GLU A 204 12.34 -2.88 5.36
N TYR A 205 12.39 -4.17 5.03
CA TYR A 205 13.21 -5.13 5.77
C TYR A 205 14.71 -4.95 5.51
N HIS A 206 15.12 -4.52 4.31
CA HIS A 206 16.50 -4.13 4.05
C HIS A 206 16.93 -2.90 4.87
N ASP A 207 16.11 -1.85 4.99
CA ASP A 207 16.41 -0.71 5.86
C ASP A 207 16.56 -1.15 7.32
N THR A 208 15.63 -1.98 7.78
CA THR A 208 15.67 -2.52 9.15
C THR A 208 16.97 -3.30 9.39
N LEU A 209 17.38 -4.15 8.45
CA LEU A 209 18.63 -4.91 8.56
C LEU A 209 19.84 -3.96 8.55
N ALA A 210 19.85 -2.95 7.68
CA ALA A 210 20.93 -1.97 7.60
C ALA A 210 21.13 -1.25 8.96
N ASP A 211 20.03 -0.77 9.55
CA ASP A 211 20.01 -0.14 10.87
C ASP A 211 20.54 -1.07 11.96
N LEU A 212 20.07 -2.32 11.99
CA LEU A 212 20.46 -3.28 13.03
C LEU A 212 21.94 -3.68 12.93
N TYR A 213 22.46 -3.88 11.73
CA TYR A 213 23.89 -4.15 11.54
C TYR A 213 24.74 -2.94 11.92
N LEU A 214 24.27 -1.72 11.63
CA LEU A 214 24.94 -0.50 12.09
C LEU A 214 24.97 -0.41 13.62
N LEU A 215 23.84 -0.66 14.29
CA LEU A 215 23.75 -0.68 15.76
C LEU A 215 24.65 -1.75 16.40
N LYS A 216 24.86 -2.86 15.70
CA LYS A 216 25.79 -3.93 16.11
C LYS A 216 27.27 -3.60 15.82
N GLY A 217 27.56 -2.52 15.08
CA GLY A 217 28.91 -2.13 14.66
C GLY A 217 29.45 -2.87 13.43
N ASP A 218 28.58 -3.57 12.69
CA ASP A 218 28.93 -4.31 11.48
C ASP A 218 28.70 -3.45 10.23
N MET A 219 29.69 -2.60 9.94
CA MET A 219 29.60 -1.61 8.86
C MET A 219 29.47 -2.24 7.47
N ALA A 220 30.05 -3.41 7.25
CA ALA A 220 30.04 -4.08 5.94
C ALA A 220 28.62 -4.57 5.59
N ASN A 221 27.96 -5.27 6.53
CA ASN A 221 26.59 -5.71 6.33
C ASN A 221 25.61 -4.52 6.33
N ALA A 222 25.81 -3.52 7.20
CA ALA A 222 25.00 -2.30 7.19
C ALA A 222 25.00 -1.63 5.82
N THR A 223 26.18 -1.47 5.21
CA THR A 223 26.32 -0.86 3.87
C THR A 223 25.68 -1.70 2.77
N THR A 224 25.80 -3.02 2.88
CA THR A 224 25.21 -3.96 1.92
C THR A 224 23.69 -3.84 1.91
N TYR A 225 23.06 -3.93 3.09
CA TYR A 225 21.62 -3.82 3.22
C TYR A 225 21.10 -2.41 2.92
N ALA A 226 21.82 -1.35 3.29
CA ALA A 226 21.45 0.03 2.93
C ALA A 226 21.41 0.24 1.41
N ARG A 227 22.34 -0.39 0.68
CA ARG A 227 22.34 -0.37 -0.79
C ARG A 227 21.17 -1.13 -1.39
N MET A 228 20.84 -2.30 -0.83
CA MET A 228 19.67 -3.09 -1.26
C MET A 228 18.36 -2.34 -0.97
N ALA A 229 18.26 -1.68 0.18
CA ALA A 229 17.10 -0.85 0.53
C ALA A 229 16.94 0.31 -0.45
N LEU A 230 18.01 1.09 -0.68
CA LEU A 230 17.98 2.20 -1.65
C LEU A 230 17.60 1.72 -3.05
N ASN A 231 18.15 0.60 -3.53
CA ASN A 231 17.78 0.07 -4.84
C ASN A 231 16.30 -0.32 -4.91
N GLY A 232 15.76 -0.92 -3.84
CA GLY A 232 14.34 -1.23 -3.73
C GLY A 232 13.48 0.03 -3.71
N TRP A 233 13.81 1.00 -2.87
CA TRP A 233 13.08 2.27 -2.81
C TRP A 233 13.27 3.14 -4.05
N VAL A 234 14.31 2.99 -4.86
CA VAL A 234 14.37 3.69 -6.15
C VAL A 234 13.32 3.13 -7.11
N GLN A 235 13.02 1.83 -7.02
CA GLN A 235 11.94 1.20 -7.78
C GLN A 235 10.57 1.60 -7.23
N PHE A 236 10.44 1.72 -5.90
CA PHE A 236 9.16 1.92 -5.21
C PHE A 236 8.88 3.34 -4.70
N GLY A 237 9.87 4.20 -4.65
CA GLY A 237 9.79 5.54 -4.07
C GLY A 237 9.43 6.59 -5.11
N SER A 238 8.59 7.53 -4.69
CA SER A 238 8.33 8.79 -5.40
C SER A 238 9.46 9.80 -5.11
N VAL A 239 9.45 10.88 -5.87
CA VAL A 239 10.23 12.12 -5.64
C VAL A 239 10.06 12.76 -4.26
N ASP A 240 9.03 12.38 -3.50
CA ASP A 240 8.73 12.89 -2.16
C ASP A 240 8.64 11.74 -1.14
N ASP A 241 9.24 10.60 -1.46
CA ASP A 241 9.17 9.41 -0.62
C ASP A 241 10.23 9.50 0.47
N ASP A 242 9.77 9.69 1.71
CA ASP A 242 10.65 9.83 2.86
C ASP A 242 11.52 8.60 3.07
N GLN A 243 11.00 7.40 2.79
CA GLN A 243 11.76 6.15 2.90
C GLN A 243 12.94 6.15 1.91
N LEU A 244 12.70 6.49 0.64
CA LEU A 244 13.76 6.62 -0.37
C LEU A 244 14.86 7.61 0.08
N GLU A 245 14.47 8.80 0.55
CA GLU A 245 15.44 9.82 0.96
C GLU A 245 16.18 9.44 2.24
N ASN A 246 15.52 8.74 3.18
CA ASN A 246 16.15 8.20 4.38
C ASN A 246 17.18 7.12 4.03
N SER A 247 16.84 6.14 3.17
CA SER A 247 17.79 5.11 2.71
C SER A 247 18.98 5.72 1.97
N ARG A 248 18.74 6.79 1.18
CA ARG A 248 19.81 7.53 0.48
C ARG A 248 20.79 8.15 1.48
N ARG A 249 20.27 8.86 2.50
CA ARG A 249 21.10 9.50 3.55
C ARG A 249 21.87 8.48 4.37
N LEU A 250 21.21 7.37 4.76
CA LEU A 250 21.85 6.30 5.52
C LEU A 250 23.03 5.70 4.74
N LEU A 251 22.82 5.33 3.47
CA LEU A 251 23.88 4.77 2.65
C LEU A 251 25.05 5.76 2.47
N GLN A 252 24.76 7.04 2.23
CA GLN A 252 25.79 8.05 2.09
C GLN A 252 26.66 8.14 3.36
N GLY A 253 26.03 8.23 4.54
CA GLY A 253 26.74 8.28 5.81
C GLY A 253 27.60 7.04 6.08
N LEU A 254 27.13 5.86 5.69
CA LEU A 254 27.90 4.61 5.81
C LEU A 254 29.14 4.58 4.90
N VAL A 255 29.01 5.09 3.67
CA VAL A 255 30.12 5.17 2.70
C VAL A 255 31.16 6.20 3.15
N ASP A 256 30.70 7.36 3.64
CA ASP A 256 31.59 8.42 4.11
C ASP A 256 32.38 7.99 5.36
N ALA A 257 31.79 7.19 6.25
CA ALA A 257 32.46 6.66 7.44
C ALA A 257 33.54 5.59 7.13
N GLN A 258 33.59 5.08 5.90
CA GLN A 258 34.56 4.08 5.45
C GLN A 258 35.70 4.68 4.60
N SER A 259 35.59 5.97 4.24
CA SER A 259 36.56 6.71 3.42
C SER A 259 37.57 7.45 4.29
#